data_AF-A0AAQ1G836-F1
#
_entry.id   AF-A0AAQ1G836-F1
#
_cell.length_a   1.000
_cell.length_b   1.000
_cell.length_c   1.000
_cell.angle_alpha   90.00
_cell.angle_beta   90.00
_cell.angle_gamma   90.00
#
_symmetry.space_group_name_H-M   'P 1'
#
loop_
_entity.id
_entity.type
_entity.pdbx_description
1 polymer ?
#
loop_
_entity_poly.entity_id
_entity_poly.type
_entity_poly.pdbx_seq_one_letter_code
_entity_poly.pdbx_strand_id
1 'polypeptide(L)'
;MSPAHLIEHARQSGVVLMLIGDRLTWSAPEPPTPDLLALLRDHKPAVIEHLRQQQRTWLERVAALLNTTADDLLARGLIDASDMAEQYRTDPRHAAKLIASCPDWLALARVCGQLREQYARAHARVGPFRESNPISGSSNTRTAEWTAARDALHRHSLSSCPACHPATGRYCPTGRALLAQYLEQQP
;
A
#
# COMPACT_ATOMS: atom_id res chain seq x y z
N MET A 1 -21.39 -13.73 -9.50
CA MET A 1 -20.66 -12.45 -9.68
C MET A 1 -19.18 -12.69 -9.37
N SER A 2 -18.24 -12.06 -10.08
CA SER A 2 -16.80 -12.23 -9.79
C SER A 2 -16.34 -11.30 -8.66
N PRO A 3 -15.27 -11.64 -7.90
CA PRO A 3 -14.74 -10.78 -6.84
C PRO A 3 -14.32 -9.40 -7.34
N ALA A 4 -13.67 -9.33 -8.50
CA ALA A 4 -13.27 -8.07 -9.13
C ALA A 4 -14.46 -7.17 -9.44
N HIS A 5 -15.54 -7.75 -9.98
CA HIS A 5 -16.77 -7.02 -10.29
C HIS A 5 -17.46 -6.52 -9.02
N LEU A 6 -17.48 -7.32 -7.95
CA LEU A 6 -18.04 -6.91 -6.66
C LEU A 6 -17.24 -5.78 -6.01
N ILE A 7 -15.91 -5.85 -6.06
CA ILE A 7 -15.03 -4.78 -5.56
C ILE A 7 -15.27 -3.48 -6.33
N GLU A 8 -15.42 -3.57 -7.65
CA GLU A 8 -15.70 -2.40 -8.49
C GLU A 8 -17.11 -1.84 -8.25
N HIS A 9 -18.11 -2.70 -8.10
CA HIS A 9 -19.48 -2.30 -7.75
C HIS A 9 -19.54 -1.60 -6.38
N ALA A 10 -18.84 -2.13 -5.38
CA ALA A 10 -18.70 -1.48 -4.08
C ALA A 10 -18.06 -0.08 -4.24
N ARG A 11 -17.01 0.04 -5.05
CA ARG A 11 -16.33 1.31 -5.32
C ARG A 11 -17.23 2.34 -6.00
N GLN A 12 -18.03 1.91 -6.98
CA GLN A 12 -19.00 2.77 -7.66
C GLN A 12 -20.11 3.26 -6.71
N SER A 13 -20.38 2.49 -5.66
CA SER A 13 -21.29 2.85 -4.57
C SER A 13 -20.62 3.68 -3.46
N GLY A 14 -19.40 4.16 -3.67
CA GLY A 14 -18.64 4.94 -2.68
C GLY A 14 -17.99 4.12 -1.56
N VAL A 15 -18.03 2.79 -1.63
CA VAL A 15 -17.46 1.88 -0.62
C VAL A 15 -16.08 1.42 -1.06
N VAL A 16 -15.06 1.75 -0.28
CA VAL A 16 -13.69 1.30 -0.50
C VAL A 16 -13.40 0.10 0.39
N LEU A 17 -13.28 -1.07 -0.22
CA LEU A 17 -12.86 -2.29 0.47
C LEU A 17 -11.34 -2.30 0.68
N MET A 18 -10.91 -2.62 1.89
CA MET A 18 -9.52 -2.71 2.32
C MET A 18 -9.27 -4.04 3.02
N LEU A 19 -8.14 -4.66 2.72
CA LEU A 19 -7.68 -5.86 3.41
C LEU A 19 -6.53 -5.46 4.33
N ILE A 20 -6.74 -5.56 5.64
CA ILE A 20 -5.70 -5.34 6.66
C ILE A 20 -5.40 -6.71 7.29
N GLY A 21 -4.26 -7.29 6.89
CA GLY A 21 -3.92 -8.67 7.21
C GLY A 21 -4.94 -9.63 6.57
N ASP A 22 -5.69 -10.35 7.39
CA ASP A 22 -6.77 -11.23 6.93
C ASP A 22 -8.18 -10.64 7.12
N ARG A 23 -8.26 -9.39 7.60
CA ARG A 23 -9.52 -8.75 7.91
C ARG A 23 -9.96 -7.85 6.75
N LEU A 24 -11.08 -8.22 6.13
CA LEU A 24 -11.80 -7.35 5.22
C LEU A 24 -12.47 -6.22 6.02
N THR A 25 -12.15 -4.99 5.66
CA THR A 25 -12.70 -3.75 6.22
C THR A 25 -13.16 -2.85 5.07
N TRP A 26 -13.92 -1.80 5.38
CA TRP A 26 -14.36 -0.84 4.38
C TRP A 26 -14.42 0.56 4.96
N SER A 27 -14.31 1.56 4.08
CA SER A 27 -14.49 2.99 4.35
C SER A 27 -15.48 3.54 3.32
N ALA A 28 -16.45 4.32 3.78
CA ALA A 28 -17.52 4.86 2.94
C ALA A 28 -18.18 6.07 3.63
N PRO A 29 -18.48 7.17 2.91
CA PRO A 29 -19.13 8.35 3.50
C PRO A 29 -20.55 8.05 3.99
N GLU A 30 -21.19 7.04 3.42
CA GLU A 30 -22.49 6.52 3.83
C GLU A 30 -22.38 5.01 4.06
N PRO A 31 -23.20 4.44 4.97
CA PRO A 31 -23.18 3.00 5.21
C PRO A 31 -23.53 2.22 3.94
N PRO A 32 -22.84 1.09 3.66
CA PRO A 32 -23.14 0.27 2.49
C PRO A 32 -24.59 -0.21 2.51
N THR A 33 -25.21 -0.30 1.34
CA THR A 33 -26.59 -0.80 1.24
C THR A 33 -26.71 -2.23 1.78
N PRO A 34 -27.87 -2.62 2.35
CA PRO A 34 -28.08 -3.99 2.85
C PRO A 34 -27.80 -5.06 1.81
N ASP A 35 -28.15 -4.81 0.55
CA ASP A 35 -27.90 -5.71 -0.57
C ASP A 35 -26.40 -5.88 -0.86
N LEU A 36 -25.64 -4.78 -0.83
CA LEU A 36 -24.19 -4.83 -0.99
C LEU A 36 -23.54 -5.59 0.18
N LEU A 37 -24.02 -5.40 1.41
CA LEU A 37 -23.53 -6.16 2.57
C LEU A 37 -23.84 -7.65 2.47
N ALA A 38 -25.01 -8.02 1.97
CA ALA A 38 -25.37 -9.42 1.72
C ALA A 38 -24.42 -10.04 0.68
N LEU A 39 -24.21 -9.36 -0.45
CA LEU A 39 -23.29 -9.82 -1.50
C LEU A 39 -21.84 -9.93 -1.01
N LEU A 40 -21.36 -8.97 -0.21
CA LEU A 40 -20.02 -9.02 0.38
C LEU A 40 -19.87 -10.15 1.39
N ARG A 41 -20.94 -10.49 2.12
CA ARG A 41 -20.94 -11.62 3.05
C ARG A 41 -20.86 -12.95 2.30
N ASP A 42 -21.67 -13.13 1.26
CA ASP A 42 -21.74 -14.36 0.48
C ASP A 42 -20.46 -14.63 -0.31
N HIS A 43 -19.77 -13.57 -0.73
CA HIS A 43 -18.53 -13.65 -1.50
C HIS A 43 -17.26 -13.33 -0.70
N LYS A 44 -17.36 -13.20 0.63
CA LYS A 44 -16.27 -12.72 1.49
C LYS A 44 -14.92 -13.43 1.27
N PRO A 45 -14.83 -14.77 1.23
CA PRO A 45 -13.54 -15.45 1.06
C PRO A 45 -12.89 -15.13 -0.29
N ALA A 46 -13.71 -15.06 -1.35
CA ALA A 46 -13.23 -14.80 -2.70
C ALA A 46 -12.78 -13.33 -2.88
N VAL A 47 -13.44 -12.38 -2.19
CA VAL A 47 -13.02 -10.97 -2.14
C VAL A 47 -11.70 -10.82 -1.40
N ILE A 48 -11.55 -11.48 -0.24
CA ILE A 48 -10.31 -11.46 0.54
C ILE A 48 -9.15 -11.98 -0.31
N GLU A 49 -9.33 -13.14 -0.95
CA GLU A 49 -8.26 -13.73 -1.76
C GLU A 49 -7.88 -12.85 -2.95
N HIS A 50 -8.87 -12.23 -3.60
CA HIS A 50 -8.59 -11.31 -4.70
C HIS A 50 -7.81 -10.07 -4.24
N LEU A 51 -8.18 -9.47 -3.11
CA LEU A 51 -7.46 -8.32 -2.56
C LEU A 51 -6.04 -8.70 -2.12
N ARG A 52 -5.87 -9.87 -1.50
CA ARG A 52 -4.56 -10.40 -1.11
C ARG A 52 -3.65 -10.56 -2.32
N GLN A 53 -4.15 -11.14 -3.41
CA GLN A 53 -3.38 -11.29 -4.65
C GLN A 53 -2.98 -9.92 -5.23
N GLN A 54 -3.87 -8.92 -5.19
CA GLN A 54 -3.55 -7.56 -5.66
C GLN A 54 -2.47 -6.90 -4.80
N GLN A 55 -2.60 -6.96 -3.47
CA GLN A 55 -1.60 -6.44 -2.55
C GLN A 55 -0.24 -7.11 -2.72
N ARG A 56 -0.22 -8.45 -2.86
CA ARG A 56 1.02 -9.21 -3.08
C ARG A 56 1.68 -8.83 -4.40
N THR A 57 0.93 -8.78 -5.49
CA THR A 57 1.44 -8.40 -6.82
C THR A 57 2.02 -6.98 -6.80
N TRP A 58 1.35 -6.06 -6.09
CA TRP A 58 1.86 -4.71 -5.92
C TRP A 58 3.16 -4.68 -5.10
N LEU A 59 3.20 -5.41 -3.97
CA LEU A 59 4.37 -5.49 -3.11
C LEU A 59 5.59 -6.09 -3.83
N GLU A 60 5.37 -7.10 -4.67
CA GLU A 60 6.43 -7.69 -5.51
C GLU A 60 7.03 -6.68 -6.48
N ARG A 61 6.21 -5.78 -7.05
CA ARG A 61 6.69 -4.68 -7.90
C ARG A 61 7.50 -3.66 -7.10
N VAL A 62 7.06 -3.31 -5.90
CA VAL A 62 7.82 -2.43 -4.98
C VAL A 62 9.17 -3.06 -4.64
N ALA A 63 9.18 -4.34 -4.29
CA ALA A 63 10.39 -5.10 -3.96
C ALA A 63 11.37 -5.15 -5.14
N ALA A 64 10.88 -5.38 -6.36
CA ALA A 64 11.70 -5.37 -7.57
C ALA A 64 12.40 -4.02 -7.80
N LEU A 65 11.68 -2.90 -7.61
CA LEU A 65 12.25 -1.55 -7.73
C LEU A 65 13.33 -1.26 -6.68
N LEU A 66 13.18 -1.84 -5.50
CA LEU A 66 14.15 -1.79 -4.41
C LEU A 66 15.24 -2.86 -4.51
N ASN A 67 15.15 -3.74 -5.51
CA ASN A 67 16.02 -4.88 -5.77
C ASN A 67 16.11 -5.85 -4.56
N THR A 68 14.96 -6.15 -3.94
CA THR A 68 14.78 -7.07 -2.80
C THR A 68 13.55 -7.96 -3.03
N THR A 69 13.11 -8.70 -2.00
CA THR A 69 11.92 -9.56 -2.06
C THR A 69 10.75 -8.98 -1.26
N ALA A 70 9.52 -9.35 -1.62
CA ALA A 70 8.33 -8.95 -0.86
C ALA A 70 8.39 -9.44 0.59
N ASP A 71 8.90 -10.66 0.80
CA ASP A 71 9.03 -11.25 2.14
C ASP A 71 10.09 -10.54 2.98
N ASP A 72 11.20 -10.10 2.37
CA ASP A 72 12.19 -9.27 3.06
C ASP A 72 11.63 -7.92 3.52
N LEU A 73 10.82 -7.26 2.68
CA LEU A 73 10.19 -5.99 3.05
C LEU A 73 9.27 -6.16 4.27
N LEU A 74 8.49 -7.26 4.30
CA LEU A 74 7.61 -7.60 5.43
C LEU A 74 8.39 -8.01 6.68
N ALA A 75 9.34 -8.94 6.55
CA ALA A 75 10.12 -9.48 7.66
C ALA A 75 10.94 -8.40 8.37
N ARG A 76 11.35 -7.35 7.63
CA ARG A 76 12.12 -6.22 8.15
C ARG A 76 11.24 -5.05 8.61
N GLY A 77 9.92 -5.16 8.49
CA GLY A 77 8.98 -4.11 8.88
C GLY A 77 9.16 -2.81 8.08
N LEU A 78 9.65 -2.91 6.83
CA LEU A 78 9.80 -1.76 5.94
C LEU A 78 8.48 -1.37 5.28
N ILE A 79 7.53 -2.30 5.30
CA ILE A 79 6.14 -2.12 4.91
C ILE A 79 5.29 -3.12 5.69
N ASP A 80 4.14 -2.71 6.18
CA ASP A 80 3.22 -3.59 6.92
C ASP A 80 1.86 -3.79 6.22
N ALA A 81 0.97 -4.52 6.89
CA ALA A 81 -0.36 -4.82 6.35
C ALA A 81 -1.26 -3.59 6.20
N SER A 82 -1.06 -2.56 7.02
CA SER A 82 -1.78 -1.30 6.95
C SER A 82 -1.26 -0.47 5.78
N ASP A 83 0.07 -0.38 5.62
CA ASP A 83 0.68 0.28 4.46
C ASP A 83 0.21 -0.36 3.15
N MET A 84 0.16 -1.68 3.09
CA MET A 84 -0.38 -2.38 1.93
C MET A 84 -1.85 -2.06 1.69
N ALA A 85 -2.69 -2.02 2.73
CA ALA A 85 -4.09 -1.66 2.60
C ALA A 85 -4.28 -0.26 2.01
N GLU A 86 -3.43 0.69 2.39
CA GLU A 86 -3.49 2.08 1.94
C GLU A 86 -2.87 2.30 0.55
N GLN A 87 -1.74 1.64 0.27
CA GLN A 87 -0.87 1.99 -0.85
C GLN A 87 -0.99 1.06 -2.06
N TYR A 88 -1.61 -0.12 -1.96
CA TYR A 88 -1.57 -1.10 -3.06
C TYR A 88 -2.21 -0.65 -4.38
N ARG A 89 -3.01 0.42 -4.34
CA ARG A 89 -3.63 1.06 -5.52
C ARG A 89 -2.81 2.24 -6.07
N THR A 90 -1.67 2.55 -5.47
CA THR A 90 -0.75 3.60 -5.92
C THR A 90 0.34 3.03 -6.82
N ASP A 91 1.03 3.88 -7.58
CA ASP A 91 2.18 3.46 -8.37
C ASP A 91 3.27 2.88 -7.45
N PRO A 92 3.72 1.62 -7.66
CA PRO A 92 4.80 1.01 -6.87
C PRO A 92 6.08 1.86 -6.77
N ARG A 93 6.38 2.69 -7.78
CA ARG A 93 7.53 3.62 -7.76
C ARG A 93 7.43 4.63 -6.63
N HIS A 94 6.21 5.02 -6.26
CA HIS A 94 5.99 5.94 -5.16
C HIS A 94 6.36 5.29 -3.83
N ALA A 95 5.79 4.11 -3.53
CA ALA A 95 6.12 3.37 -2.31
C ALA A 95 7.61 2.98 -2.23
N ALA A 96 8.20 2.56 -3.35
CA ALA A 96 9.63 2.29 -3.42
C ALA A 96 10.47 3.54 -3.08
N LYS A 97 10.10 4.72 -3.58
CA LYS A 97 10.80 5.97 -3.22
C LYS A 97 10.68 6.28 -1.73
N LEU A 98 9.52 6.05 -1.12
CA LEU A 98 9.30 6.27 0.32
C LEU A 98 10.15 5.33 1.17
N ILE A 99 10.11 4.04 0.88
CA ILE A 99 10.95 3.03 1.54
C ILE A 99 12.42 3.38 1.34
N ALA A 100 12.84 3.74 0.13
CA ALA A 100 14.23 4.11 -0.17
C ALA A 100 14.75 5.31 0.63
N SER A 101 13.84 6.19 1.07
CA SER A 101 14.16 7.37 1.86
C SER A 101 14.15 7.12 3.38
N CYS A 102 13.71 5.94 3.83
CA CYS A 102 13.63 5.66 5.26
C CYS A 102 15.02 5.31 5.86
N PRO A 103 15.34 5.77 7.08
CA PRO A 103 16.61 5.49 7.73
C PRO A 103 16.92 4.00 7.89
N ASP A 104 15.89 3.19 8.15
CA ASP A 104 16.02 1.74 8.29
C ASP A 104 16.45 1.10 6.97
N TRP A 105 15.86 1.54 5.84
CA TRP A 105 16.33 1.15 4.51
C TRP A 105 17.72 1.66 4.21
N LEU A 106 18.07 2.90 4.56
CA LEU A 106 19.42 3.43 4.32
C LEU A 106 20.50 2.72 5.14
N ALA A 107 20.20 2.40 6.40
CA ALA A 107 21.06 1.57 7.24
C ALA A 107 21.21 0.17 6.65
N LEU A 108 20.10 -0.42 6.20
CA LEU A 108 20.12 -1.70 5.51
C LEU A 108 20.85 -1.64 4.18
N ALA A 109 20.68 -0.63 3.35
CA ALA A 109 21.33 -0.51 2.04
C ALA A 109 22.84 -0.32 2.19
N ARG A 110 23.30 0.33 3.27
CA ARG A 110 24.73 0.42 3.61
C ARG A 110 25.31 -0.95 3.98
N VAL A 111 24.59 -1.76 4.75
CA VAL A 111 24.99 -3.13 5.14
C VAL A 111 24.80 -4.13 3.98
N CYS A 112 23.71 -3.99 3.22
CA CYS A 112 23.33 -4.80 2.08
C CYS A 112 24.12 -4.45 0.82
N GLY A 113 24.77 -3.29 0.72
CA GLY A 113 25.78 -3.04 -0.33
C GLY A 113 26.92 -4.07 -0.25
N GLN A 114 27.33 -4.46 0.96
CA GLN A 114 28.33 -5.51 1.22
C GLN A 114 27.75 -6.93 1.11
N LEU A 115 26.49 -7.14 1.50
CA LEU A 115 25.80 -8.45 1.44
C LEU A 115 25.22 -8.78 0.04
N ARG A 116 24.88 -7.78 -0.80
CA ARG A 116 24.42 -7.97 -2.19
C ARG A 116 25.49 -8.56 -3.08
N GLU A 117 26.76 -8.22 -2.89
CA GLU A 117 27.85 -8.92 -3.61
C GLU A 117 27.91 -10.40 -3.23
N GLN A 118 27.67 -10.73 -1.96
CA GLN A 118 27.66 -12.12 -1.50
C GLN A 118 26.43 -12.89 -2.03
N TYR A 119 25.24 -12.28 -2.04
CA TYR A 119 24.01 -12.91 -2.54
C TYR A 119 23.89 -12.91 -4.07
N ALA A 120 24.39 -11.90 -4.80
CA ALA A 120 24.43 -11.91 -6.27
C ALA A 120 25.32 -13.03 -6.82
N ARG A 121 26.42 -13.36 -6.12
CA ARG A 121 27.24 -14.55 -6.43
C ARG A 121 26.46 -15.87 -6.22
N ALA A 122 25.54 -15.91 -5.26
CA ALA A 122 24.70 -17.08 -5.00
C ALA A 122 23.54 -17.21 -6.00
N HIS A 123 22.92 -16.10 -6.40
CA HIS A 123 21.74 -16.07 -7.28
C HIS A 123 22.04 -16.11 -8.79
N ALA A 124 23.28 -15.87 -9.23
CA ALA A 124 23.69 -16.12 -10.62
C ALA A 124 23.54 -17.59 -11.09
N ARG A 125 23.11 -18.50 -10.19
CA ARG A 125 22.82 -19.92 -10.46
C ARG A 125 21.35 -20.21 -10.80
N VAL A 126 20.44 -19.22 -10.68
CA VAL A 126 19.01 -19.43 -10.94
C VAL A 126 18.53 -18.36 -11.94
N GLY A 127 18.15 -18.78 -13.14
CA GLY A 127 17.90 -17.92 -14.31
C GLY A 127 16.65 -17.02 -14.21
N PRO A 128 16.51 -16.03 -15.13
CA PRO A 128 15.58 -14.91 -14.98
C PRO A 128 14.15 -15.20 -15.46
N PHE A 129 13.18 -14.57 -14.80
CA PHE A 129 11.74 -14.59 -15.14
C PHE A 129 11.33 -13.32 -15.93
N ARG A 130 10.43 -13.48 -16.90
CA ARG A 130 10.03 -12.48 -17.92
C ARG A 130 8.87 -11.57 -17.47
N GLU A 131 8.93 -10.30 -17.88
CA GLU A 131 7.94 -9.22 -17.69
C GLU A 131 6.72 -9.30 -18.62
N SER A 132 5.58 -8.68 -18.21
CA SER A 132 4.52 -8.20 -19.11
C SER A 132 3.63 -7.09 -18.51
N ASN A 133 3.83 -5.86 -19.03
CA ASN A 133 2.94 -4.74 -19.41
C ASN A 133 1.75 -4.14 -18.58
N PRO A 134 1.38 -2.85 -18.84
CA PRO A 134 0.70 -1.94 -17.91
C PRO A 134 -0.74 -1.52 -18.34
N ILE A 135 -1.57 -1.03 -17.40
CA ILE A 135 -2.81 -0.30 -17.75
C ILE A 135 -3.01 0.93 -16.85
N SER A 136 -3.36 2.02 -17.54
CA SER A 136 -3.68 3.39 -17.16
C SER A 136 -4.58 3.60 -15.94
N GLY A 137 -4.33 4.70 -15.24
CA GLY A 137 -5.22 5.24 -14.22
C GLY A 137 -6.33 6.14 -14.75
N SER A 138 -7.24 6.53 -13.85
CA SER A 138 -7.78 7.89 -13.80
C SER A 138 -8.54 8.14 -12.49
N SER A 139 -8.68 9.44 -12.22
CA SER A 139 -9.12 10.20 -11.05
C SER A 139 -10.45 9.80 -10.40
N ASN A 140 -10.52 9.86 -9.06
CA ASN A 140 -11.78 9.78 -8.28
C ASN A 140 -11.96 11.05 -7.43
N THR A 141 -13.14 11.65 -7.53
CA THR A 141 -13.67 12.70 -6.65
C THR A 141 -13.82 12.17 -5.23
N ARG A 142 -12.91 12.61 -4.36
CA ARG A 142 -12.94 12.46 -2.90
C ARG A 142 -13.56 13.71 -2.29
N THR A 143 -14.07 13.65 -1.06
CA THR A 143 -14.52 14.87 -0.37
C THR A 143 -13.35 15.87 -0.30
N ALA A 144 -13.64 17.17 -0.48
CA ALA A 144 -12.60 18.19 -0.55
C ALA A 144 -11.74 18.20 0.72
N GLU A 145 -12.37 17.95 1.88
CA GLU A 145 -11.74 17.96 3.20
C GLU A 145 -10.84 16.74 3.43
N TRP A 146 -11.29 15.53 3.10
CA TRP A 146 -10.43 14.34 3.15
C TRP A 146 -9.25 14.45 2.17
N THR A 147 -9.51 14.98 0.97
CA THR A 147 -8.46 15.20 -0.04
C THR A 147 -7.43 16.19 0.47
N ALA A 148 -7.88 17.29 1.10
CA ALA A 148 -7.01 18.29 1.70
C ALA A 148 -6.21 17.73 2.88
N ALA A 149 -6.83 16.96 3.78
CA ALA A 149 -6.17 16.35 4.93
C ALA A 149 -5.11 15.33 4.49
N ARG A 150 -5.45 14.46 3.53
CA ARG A 150 -4.51 13.53 2.91
C ARG A 150 -3.38 14.27 2.19
N ASP A 151 -3.68 15.25 1.36
CA ASP A 151 -2.67 15.98 0.60
C ASP A 151 -1.75 16.79 1.52
N ALA A 152 -2.27 17.31 2.64
CA ALA A 152 -1.48 17.98 3.67
C ALA A 152 -0.53 17.00 4.38
N LEU A 153 -1.05 15.85 4.83
CA LEU A 153 -0.24 14.77 5.41
C LEU A 153 0.83 14.31 4.42
N HIS A 154 0.44 14.01 3.18
CA HIS A 154 1.31 13.51 2.13
C HIS A 154 2.33 14.56 1.70
N ARG A 155 1.97 15.83 1.56
CA ARG A 155 2.96 16.88 1.27
C ARG A 155 3.96 16.98 2.41
N HIS A 156 3.51 17.06 3.65
CA HIS A 156 4.42 17.15 4.78
C HIS A 156 5.35 15.94 4.89
N SER A 157 4.78 14.73 4.86
CA SER A 157 5.52 13.50 5.12
C SER A 157 6.30 12.97 3.91
N LEU A 158 5.88 13.32 2.68
CA LEU A 158 6.46 12.78 1.44
C LEU A 158 7.26 13.82 0.64
N SER A 159 7.11 15.13 0.88
CA SER A 159 7.86 16.16 0.12
C SER A 159 8.95 16.90 0.91
N SER A 160 8.84 17.03 2.24
CA SER A 160 9.62 18.09 2.93
C SER A 160 10.10 17.77 4.34
N CYS A 161 9.54 16.78 5.03
CA CYS A 161 9.93 16.49 6.42
C CYS A 161 10.91 15.30 6.50
N PRO A 162 12.21 15.52 6.80
CA PRO A 162 13.16 14.41 6.96
C PRO A 162 12.92 13.59 8.23
N ALA A 163 12.08 14.07 9.15
CA ALA A 163 11.75 13.42 10.42
C ALA A 163 10.47 12.57 10.36
N CYS A 164 9.76 12.56 9.22
CA CYS A 164 8.57 11.74 9.01
C CYS A 164 8.93 10.52 8.15
N HIS A 165 8.55 9.34 8.62
CA HIS A 165 8.67 8.06 7.93
C HIS A 165 7.32 7.34 8.00
N PRO A 166 6.41 7.62 7.05
CA PRO A 166 5.05 7.10 7.06
C PRO A 166 4.96 5.58 7.10
N ALA A 167 5.79 4.91 6.29
CA ALA A 167 5.85 3.45 6.20
C ALA A 167 6.33 2.76 7.49
N THR A 168 6.80 3.51 8.49
CA THR A 168 7.17 2.96 9.81
C THR A 168 6.35 3.57 10.94
N GLY A 169 5.29 4.33 10.62
CA GLY A 169 4.45 5.02 11.60
C GLY A 169 5.17 6.14 12.37
N ARG A 170 6.39 6.51 11.98
CA ARG A 170 7.20 7.50 12.70
C ARG A 170 6.97 8.88 12.13
N TYR A 171 6.02 9.60 12.71
CA TYR A 171 5.74 10.97 12.34
C TYR A 171 6.38 11.94 13.33
N CYS A 172 6.92 13.05 12.83
CA CYS A 172 7.28 14.18 13.70
C CYS A 172 6.01 14.76 14.36
N PRO A 173 6.11 15.66 15.36
CA PRO A 173 4.94 16.25 16.00
C PRO A 173 3.91 16.84 15.02
N THR A 174 4.37 17.55 13.99
CA THR A 174 3.50 18.08 12.92
C THR A 174 2.88 16.97 12.08
N GLY A 175 3.68 15.96 11.69
CA GLY A 175 3.17 14.80 10.95
C GLY A 175 2.13 14.01 11.73
N ARG A 176 2.26 13.89 13.07
CA ARG A 176 1.26 13.23 13.93
C ARG A 176 -0.04 14.02 13.98
N ALA A 177 0.03 15.34 14.05
CA ALA A 177 -1.16 16.18 14.00
C ALA A 177 -1.89 16.06 12.65
N LEU A 178 -1.13 16.01 11.54
CA LEU A 178 -1.69 15.79 10.21
C LEU A 178 -2.25 14.37 10.03
N LEU A 179 -1.62 13.37 10.64
CA LEU A 179 -2.13 12.00 10.66
C LEU A 179 -3.44 11.94 11.44
N ALA A 180 -3.52 12.58 12.60
CA ALA A 180 -4.75 12.66 13.39
C ALA A 180 -5.88 13.33 12.59
N GLN A 181 -5.60 14.46 11.93
CA GLN A 181 -6.57 15.11 11.03
C GLN A 181 -6.98 14.21 9.87
N TYR A 182 -6.03 13.50 9.25
CA TYR A 182 -6.35 12.55 8.19
C TYR A 182 -7.26 11.42 8.69
N LEU A 183 -6.96 10.84 9.85
CA LEU A 183 -7.74 9.76 10.48
C LEU A 183 -9.13 10.23 10.93
N GLU A 184 -9.25 11.47 11.44
CA GLU A 184 -10.55 12.08 11.80
C GLU A 184 -11.43 12.34 10.58
N GLN A 185 -10.83 12.53 9.41
CA GLN A 185 -11.53 12.79 8.15
C GLN A 185 -11.75 11.52 7.33
N GLN A 186 -11.20 10.37 7.74
CA GLN A 186 -11.48 9.08 7.10
C GLN A 186 -12.96 8.74 7.30
N PRO A 187 -13.74 8.55 6.22
CA PRO A 187 -15.13 8.16 6.34
C PRO A 187 -15.29 6.69 6.78
#